data_AF-W7Y522-F1
#
_entry.id   AF-W7Y522-F1
#
_cell.length_a   1.000
_cell.length_b   1.000
_cell.length_c   1.000
_cell.angle_alpha   90.00
_cell.angle_beta   90.00
_cell.angle_gamma   90.00
#
_symmetry.space_group_name_H-M   'P 1'
#
loop_
_entity.id
_entity.type
_entity.pdbx_description
1 polymer ?
#
loop_
_entity_poly.entity_id
_entity_poly.type
_entity_poly.pdbx_seq_one_letter_code
_entity_poly.pdbx_strand_id
1 'polypeptide(L)'
;MIIGNFNQLDLRVDKGALWENFLVSERRKQNMYKDTFAKMYFWRTKQQQEIDFVEESNGQITGFEFKWNNKKTRFPQNFIATYEAEGHVIDRNNFREFVKI
;
A
#
# COMPACT_ATOMS: atom_id res chain seq x y z
N MET A 1 4.08 2.02 20.99
CA MET A 1 4.84 3.23 20.62
C MET A 1 5.84 2.81 19.54
N ILE A 2 5.84 3.47 18.37
CA ILE A 2 6.74 3.12 17.27
C ILE A 2 8.18 3.54 17.60
N ILE A 3 8.32 4.75 18.17
CA ILE A 3 9.58 5.34 18.63
C ILE A 3 10.01 4.70 19.97
N GLY A 4 11.30 4.45 20.14
CA GLY A 4 11.87 3.91 21.38
C GLY A 4 11.65 2.41 21.61
N ASN A 5 11.12 1.68 20.62
CA ASN A 5 11.00 0.23 20.66
C ASN A 5 12.18 -0.41 19.91
N PHE A 6 13.10 -1.05 20.66
CA PHE A 6 14.30 -1.72 20.12
C PHE A 6 14.15 -3.25 20.04
N ASN A 7 12.95 -3.77 20.25
CA ASN A 7 12.70 -5.19 20.09
C ASN A 7 12.98 -5.65 18.66
N GLN A 8 13.46 -6.89 18.52
CA GLN A 8 13.58 -7.53 17.21
C GLN A 8 12.25 -7.48 16.47
N LEU A 9 12.30 -7.33 15.15
CA LEU A 9 11.10 -7.16 14.32
C LEU A 9 10.05 -8.23 14.59
N ASP A 10 10.47 -9.47 14.82
CA ASP A 10 9.55 -10.58 15.05
C ASP A 10 8.73 -10.50 16.33
N LEU A 11 9.22 -9.75 17.33
CA LEU A 11 8.55 -9.53 18.61
C LEU A 11 7.69 -8.26 18.60
N ARG A 12 7.69 -7.51 17.48
CA ARG A 12 6.95 -6.26 17.37
C ARG A 12 5.49 -6.50 16.96
N VAL A 13 4.58 -5.90 17.72
CA VAL A 13 3.13 -5.88 17.43
C VAL A 13 2.78 -4.94 16.28
N ASP A 14 3.62 -3.93 16.00
CA ASP A 14 3.44 -2.90 14.97
C ASP A 14 4.10 -3.25 13.63
N LYS A 15 4.53 -4.51 13.44
CA LYS A 15 5.21 -4.96 12.22
C LYS A 15 4.42 -4.68 10.93
N GLY A 16 3.10 -4.88 10.96
CA GLY A 16 2.22 -4.60 9.82
C GLY A 16 2.17 -3.11 9.47
N ALA A 17 1.92 -2.25 10.46
CA ALA A 17 1.89 -0.81 10.26
C ALA A 17 3.24 -0.25 9.79
N LEU A 18 4.37 -0.78 10.28
CA LEU A 18 5.70 -0.42 9.80
C LEU A 18 5.91 -0.80 8.33
N TRP A 19 5.41 -1.99 7.94
CA TRP A 19 5.49 -2.49 6.57
C TRP A 19 4.68 -1.63 5.59
N GLU A 20 3.43 -1.30 5.94
CA GLU A 20 2.57 -0.40 5.17
C GLU A 20 3.24 0.97 4.98
N ASN A 21 3.70 1.59 6.07
CA ASN A 21 4.36 2.90 6.01
C ASN A 21 5.64 2.87 5.17
N PHE A 22 6.41 1.79 5.25
CA PHE A 22 7.59 1.60 4.40
C PHE A 22 7.20 1.60 2.91
N LEU A 23 6.22 0.80 2.51
CA LEU A 23 5.82 0.69 1.11
C LEU A 23 5.22 1.99 0.57
N VAL A 24 4.37 2.68 1.33
CA VAL A 24 3.85 4.01 0.96
C VAL A 24 5.00 5.00 0.75
N SER A 25 5.99 4.99 1.65
CA SER A 25 7.13 5.90 1.56
C SER A 25 8.00 5.61 0.34
N GLU A 26 8.25 4.34 0.02
CA GLU A 26 9.00 3.96 -1.18
C GLU A 26 8.25 4.33 -2.46
N ARG A 27 6.92 4.13 -2.50
CA ARG A 27 6.12 4.51 -3.68
C ARG A 27 6.09 6.02 -3.90
N ARG A 28 5.98 6.80 -2.82
CA ARG A 28 6.09 8.26 -2.88
C ARG A 28 7.44 8.70 -3.44
N LYS A 29 8.55 8.11 -2.96
CA LYS A 29 9.90 8.41 -3.48
C LYS A 29 10.01 8.11 -4.97
N GLN A 30 9.50 6.96 -5.42
CA GLN A 30 9.48 6.61 -6.84
C GLN A 30 8.70 7.62 -7.68
N ASN A 31 7.49 8.00 -7.24
CA ASN A 31 6.66 8.97 -7.94
C ASN A 31 7.38 10.32 -8.08
N MET A 32 8.14 10.73 -7.06
CA MET A 32 8.98 11.93 -7.10
C MET A 32 10.19 11.78 -8.02
N TYR A 33 10.90 10.65 -7.99
CA TYR A 33 12.13 10.48 -8.79
C TYR A 33 11.87 10.23 -10.27
N LYS A 34 10.69 9.71 -10.61
CA LYS A 34 10.27 9.42 -11.99
C LYS A 34 9.41 10.53 -12.60
N ASP A 35 9.15 11.61 -11.85
CA ASP A 35 8.23 12.69 -12.23
C ASP A 35 6.90 12.15 -12.78
N THR A 36 6.31 11.15 -12.11
CA THR A 36 5.06 10.52 -12.60
C THR A 36 3.85 11.45 -12.49
N PHE A 37 3.95 12.52 -11.69
CA PHE A 37 2.84 13.39 -11.30
C PHE A 37 1.63 12.63 -10.73
N ALA A 38 1.84 11.39 -10.27
CA ALA A 38 0.79 10.58 -9.70
C ALA A 38 0.26 11.23 -8.42
N LYS A 39 -1.06 11.35 -8.32
CA LYS A 39 -1.73 11.92 -7.15
C LYS A 39 -2.02 10.80 -6.15
N MET A 40 -1.66 11.02 -4.90
CA MET A 40 -1.83 10.05 -3.81
C MET A 40 -3.11 10.36 -3.04
N TYR A 41 -3.91 9.34 -2.72
CA TYR A 41 -5.18 9.47 -2.01
C TYR A 41 -5.31 8.44 -0.88
N PHE A 42 -6.16 8.77 0.09
CA PHE A 42 -6.66 7.83 1.10
C PHE A 42 -8.12 7.49 0.76
N TRP A 43 -8.48 6.21 0.83
CA TRP A 43 -9.82 5.75 0.51
C TRP A 43 -10.44 4.97 1.67
N ARG A 44 -11.66 5.35 2.03
CA ARG A 44 -12.45 4.70 3.09
C ARG A 44 -13.95 4.81 2.82
N THR A 45 -14.72 3.79 3.16
CA THR A 45 -16.19 3.80 3.08
C THR A 45 -16.86 4.05 4.42
N LYS A 46 -18.16 4.39 4.40
CA LYS A 46 -18.99 4.46 5.61
C LYS A 46 -19.10 3.11 6.34
N GLN A 47 -18.95 1.99 5.62
CA GLN A 47 -18.87 0.66 6.23
C GLN A 47 -17.45 0.31 6.71
N GLN A 48 -16.55 1.29 6.85
CA GLN A 48 -15.17 1.12 7.34
C GLN A 48 -14.32 0.17 6.48
N GLN A 49 -14.64 0.01 5.19
CA GLN A 49 -13.71 -0.60 4.24
C GLN A 49 -12.63 0.43 3.90
N GLU A 50 -11.39 -0.01 3.86
CA GLU A 50 -10.21 0.83 3.61
C GLU A 50 -9.36 0.19 2.52
N ILE A 51 -8.57 1.03 1.84
CA ILE A 51 -7.46 0.59 1.00
C ILE A 51 -6.23 1.33 1.50
N ASP A 52 -5.15 0.57 1.74
CA ASP A 52 -3.94 1.09 2.38
C ASP A 52 -3.32 2.26 1.60
N PHE A 53 -3.35 2.20 0.27
CA PHE A 53 -2.81 3.25 -0.58
C PHE A 53 -3.52 3.32 -1.94
N VAL A 54 -3.89 4.52 -2.37
CA VAL A 54 -4.48 4.75 -3.70
C VAL A 54 -3.66 5.82 -4.41
N GLU A 55 -3.41 5.61 -5.70
CA GLU A 55 -2.86 6.65 -6.56
C GLU A 55 -3.62 6.75 -7.88
N GLU A 56 -3.56 7.93 -8.48
CA GLU A 56 -4.08 8.21 -9.80
C GLU A 56 -2.94 8.72 -10.68
N SER A 57 -2.74 8.08 -11.83
CA SER A 57 -1.77 8.51 -12.83
C SER A 57 -2.39 8.42 -14.21
N ASN A 58 -2.34 9.51 -14.98
CA ASN A 58 -2.92 9.59 -16.34
C ASN A 58 -4.40 9.16 -16.42
N GLY A 59 -5.20 9.45 -15.38
CA GLY A 59 -6.60 9.07 -15.30
C GLY A 59 -6.86 7.61 -14.90
N GLN A 60 -5.82 6.78 -14.76
CA GLN A 60 -5.93 5.44 -14.21
C GLN A 60 -5.83 5.49 -12.69
N ILE A 61 -6.82 4.91 -12.00
CA ILE A 61 -6.81 4.74 -10.55
C ILE A 61 -6.23 3.35 -10.24
N THR A 62 -5.28 3.32 -9.31
CA THR A 62 -4.66 2.08 -8.84
C THR A 62 -4.68 2.05 -7.32
N GLY A 63 -5.21 0.97 -6.76
CA GLY A 63 -5.24 0.69 -5.33
C GLY A 63 -4.23 -0.40 -4.94
N PHE A 64 -3.59 -0.20 -3.79
CA PHE A 64 -2.60 -1.11 -3.24
C PHE A 64 -2.99 -1.53 -1.83
N GLU A 65 -2.93 -2.83 -1.60
CA GLU A 65 -3.12 -3.49 -0.32
C GLU A 65 -1.79 -4.10 0.13
N PHE A 66 -1.32 -3.72 1.30
CA PHE A 66 -0.05 -4.18 1.84
C PHE A 66 -0.30 -5.29 2.87
N LYS A 67 0.45 -6.38 2.74
CA LYS A 67 0.35 -7.51 3.67
C LYS A 67 1.74 -8.02 4.01
N TRP A 68 2.03 -8.15 5.31
CA TRP A 68 3.31 -8.72 5.74
C TRP A 68 3.47 -10.20 5.36
N ASN A 69 2.37 -10.96 5.32
CA ASN A 69 2.37 -12.39 4.97
C ASN A 69 1.56 -12.64 3.71
N ASN A 70 2.01 -13.62 2.90
CA ASN A 70 1.35 -14.08 1.67
C ASN A 70 0.13 -14.98 1.94
N LYS A 71 -0.79 -14.53 2.81
CA LYS A 71 -2.11 -15.15 2.83
C LYS A 71 -2.84 -14.64 1.59
N LYS A 72 -3.45 -15.55 0.82
CA LYS A 72 -4.30 -15.20 -0.33
C LYS A 72 -5.44 -14.31 0.15
N THR A 73 -5.25 -13.00 0.04
CA THR A 73 -6.25 -12.00 0.37
C THR A 73 -6.85 -11.48 -0.93
N ARG A 74 -8.17 -11.44 -1.00
CA ARG A 74 -8.87 -10.85 -2.14
C ARG A 74 -8.87 -9.33 -2.01
N PHE A 75 -8.51 -8.64 -3.08
CA PHE A 75 -8.62 -7.19 -3.15
C PHE A 75 -10.11 -6.76 -3.13
N PRO A 76 -10.48 -5.65 -2.45
CA PRO A 76 -11.85 -5.16 -2.40
C PRO A 76 -12.48 -4.95 -3.79
N GLN A 77 -13.38 -5.84 -4.18
CA GLN A 77 -14.02 -5.80 -5.51
C GLN A 77 -14.90 -4.55 -5.70
N ASN A 78 -15.50 -4.04 -4.63
CA ASN A 78 -16.30 -2.82 -4.66
C ASN A 78 -15.50 -1.62 -5.15
N PHE A 79 -14.23 -1.50 -4.75
CA PHE A 79 -13.38 -0.40 -5.21
C PHE A 79 -13.07 -0.51 -6.70
N ILE A 80 -12.64 -1.69 -7.14
CA ILE A 80 -12.37 -1.98 -8.56
C ILE A 80 -13.60 -1.65 -9.41
N ALA A 81 -14.78 -2.11 -9.00
CA ALA A 81 -16.02 -1.88 -9.74
C ALA A 81 -16.50 -0.41 -9.72
N THR A 82 -16.27 0.32 -8.62
CA THR A 82 -16.74 1.72 -8.49
C THR A 82 -15.89 2.69 -9.29
N TYR A 83 -14.58 2.46 -9.35
CA TYR A 83 -13.61 3.39 -9.92
C TYR A 83 -12.97 2.88 -11.21
N GLU A 84 -13.38 1.71 -11.71
CA GLU A 84 -12.72 1.01 -12.82
C GLU A 84 -11.20 0.89 -12.59
N ALA A 85 -10.84 0.64 -11.33
CA ALA A 85 -9.47 0.74 -10.85
C ALA A 85 -8.71 -0.59 -10.93
N GLU A 86 -7.39 -0.50 -11.01
CA GLU A 86 -6.51 -1.65 -10.83
C GLU A 86 -6.26 -1.91 -9.33
N GLY A 87 -6.19 -3.18 -8.94
CA GLY A 87 -5.97 -3.57 -7.54
C GLY A 87 -4.77 -4.50 -7.41
N HIS A 88 -3.80 -4.14 -6.58
CA HIS A 88 -2.61 -4.94 -6.32
C HIS A 88 -2.45 -5.27 -4.84
N VAL A 89 -2.07 -6.50 -4.55
CA VAL A 89 -1.66 -6.93 -3.20
C VAL A 89 -0.14 -7.06 -3.19
N ILE A 90 0.52 -6.31 -2.31
CA ILE A 90 1.98 -6.32 -2.16
C ILE A 90 2.34 -6.98 -0.82
N ASP A 91 3.16 -8.01 -0.91
CA ASP A 91 3.65 -8.79 0.22
C ASP A 91 5.17 -9.02 0.17
N ARG A 92 5.69 -9.78 1.14
CA ARG A 92 7.13 -10.07 1.24
C ARG A 92 7.74 -10.79 0.02
N ASN A 93 6.95 -11.36 -0.87
CA ASN A 93 7.44 -12.03 -2.08
C ASN A 93 7.56 -11.09 -3.26
N ASN A 94 6.67 -10.11 -3.41
CA ASN A 94 6.64 -9.21 -4.57
C ASN A 94 7.04 -7.76 -4.26
N PHE A 95 7.23 -7.37 -2.99
CA PHE A 95 7.56 -5.98 -2.65
C PHE A 95 8.84 -5.46 -3.31
N ARG A 96 9.80 -6.34 -3.62
CA ARG A 96 11.05 -5.93 -4.27
C ARG A 96 10.81 -5.30 -5.65
N GLU A 97 9.88 -5.87 -6.40
CA GLU A 97 9.47 -5.30 -7.69
C GLU A 97 8.69 -4.00 -7.48
N PHE A 98 7.88 -3.94 -6.43
CA PHE A 98 7.13 -2.73 -6.08
C PHE A 98 8.03 -1.55 -5.67
N VAL A 99 9.13 -1.78 -4.93
CA VAL A 99 10.01 -0.71 -4.43
C VAL A 99 11.08 -0.25 -5.45
N LYS A 100 11.13 -0.86 -6.64
CA LYS A 100 12.16 -0.59 -7.64
C LYS A 100 11.99 0.81 -8.26
N ILE A 101 13.04 1.62 -8.14
CA ILE A 101 13.17 2.92 -8.82
C ILE A 101 13.67 2.65 -10.24
#